data_AF-A0A7S1TGM2-F1
#
_entry.id   AF-A0A7S1TGM2-F1
#
_cell.length_a   1.000
_cell.length_b   1.000
_cell.length_c   1.000
_cell.angle_alpha   90.00
_cell.angle_beta   90.00
_cell.angle_gamma   90.00
#
_symmetry.space_group_name_H-M   'P 1'
#
loop_
_entity.id
_entity.type
_entity.pdbx_description
1 polymer ?
#
loop_
_entity_poly.entity_id
_entity_poly.type
_entity_poly.pdbx_seq_one_letter_code
_entity_poly.pdbx_strand_id
1 'polypeptide(L)'
;GVRDRAVQMIAHPEVRVRQACGEVLGALAETCGPPIWNAVASTLLRNCEENLELDEAARFKAKVSIPTEGNAQAKDMVHDTEGWKGLETSMIALDRIVRGCGQKLVGDQELDALINLALRARTHPNRFVRESSMNVFTDTLDAFSRAT
;
A
#
# COMPACT_ATOMS: atom_id res chain seq x y z
N GLY A 1 -22.32 -6.92 5.03
CA GLY A 1 -21.84 -8.32 4.99
C GLY A 1 -20.33 -8.38 5.22
N VAL A 2 -19.69 -9.54 5.10
CA VAL A 2 -18.24 -9.73 5.34
C VAL A 2 -17.38 -8.77 4.50
N ARG A 3 -17.73 -8.57 3.22
CA ARG A 3 -17.09 -7.60 2.32
C ARG A 3 -17.06 -6.19 2.92
N ASP A 4 -18.22 -5.64 3.29
CA ASP A 4 -18.33 -4.25 3.74
C ASP A 4 -17.53 -4.03 5.04
N ARG A 5 -17.48 -5.05 5.91
CA ARG A 5 -16.68 -4.97 7.13
C ARG A 5 -15.18 -5.02 6.83
N ALA A 6 -14.74 -5.85 5.89
CA ALA A 6 -13.34 -5.89 5.47
C ALA A 6 -12.89 -4.57 4.83
N VAL A 7 -13.74 -3.96 3.98
CA VAL A 7 -13.50 -2.63 3.39
C VAL A 7 -13.28 -1.56 4.47
N GLN A 8 -14.15 -1.53 5.50
CA GLN A 8 -14.05 -0.56 6.58
C GLN A 8 -12.79 -0.73 7.45
N MET A 9 -12.28 -1.95 7.55
CA MET A 9 -11.22 -2.32 8.50
C MET A 9 -9.85 -2.47 7.83
N ILE A 10 -9.74 -2.24 6.51
CA ILE A 10 -8.48 -2.40 5.78
C ILE A 10 -7.41 -1.38 6.19
N ALA A 11 -7.83 -0.24 6.76
CA ALA A 11 -6.96 0.81 7.30
C ALA A 11 -6.92 0.84 8.84
N HIS A 12 -7.33 -0.26 9.49
CA HIS A 12 -7.41 -0.32 10.94
C HIS A 12 -6.02 -0.13 11.62
N PRO A 13 -5.92 0.47 12.82
CA PRO A 13 -4.63 0.70 13.49
C PRO A 13 -3.81 -0.57 13.77
N GLU A 14 -4.49 -1.67 14.12
CA GLU A 14 -3.86 -2.97 14.38
C GLU A 14 -3.49 -3.69 13.06
N VAL A 15 -2.20 -4.05 12.93
CA VAL A 15 -1.63 -4.67 11.73
C VAL A 15 -2.29 -6.01 11.37
N ARG A 16 -2.59 -6.84 12.36
CA ARG A 16 -3.21 -8.16 12.15
C ARG A 16 -4.61 -8.03 11.56
N VAL A 17 -5.34 -6.96 11.92
CA VAL A 17 -6.66 -6.68 11.35
C VAL A 17 -6.54 -6.31 9.87
N ARG A 18 -5.58 -5.46 9.51
CA ARG A 18 -5.33 -5.09 8.10
C ARG A 18 -4.96 -6.31 7.25
N GLN A 19 -4.07 -7.15 7.77
CA GLN A 19 -3.66 -8.39 7.10
C GLN A 19 -4.85 -9.33 6.85
N ALA A 20 -5.67 -9.60 7.88
CA ALA A 20 -6.86 -10.42 7.76
C ALA A 20 -7.89 -9.82 6.77
N CYS A 21 -8.07 -8.49 6.78
CA CYS A 21 -8.95 -7.83 5.82
C CYS A 21 -8.42 -7.97 4.39
N GLY A 22 -7.11 -7.84 4.18
CA GLY A 22 -6.48 -8.06 2.88
C GLY A 22 -6.62 -9.50 2.37
N GLU A 23 -6.58 -10.50 3.26
CA GLU A 23 -6.82 -11.91 2.91
C GLU A 23 -8.26 -12.13 2.45
N VAL A 24 -9.22 -11.62 3.23
CA VAL A 24 -10.64 -11.72 2.92
C VAL A 24 -10.95 -11.02 1.60
N LEU A 25 -10.43 -9.80 1.38
CA LEU A 25 -10.66 -9.06 0.14
C LEU A 25 -10.00 -9.74 -1.06
N GLY A 26 -8.80 -10.30 -0.91
CA GLY A 26 -8.15 -11.09 -1.97
C GLY A 26 -8.97 -12.32 -2.37
N ALA A 27 -9.40 -13.11 -1.39
CA ALA A 27 -10.24 -14.29 -1.64
C ALA A 27 -11.60 -13.93 -2.27
N LEU A 28 -12.20 -12.81 -1.84
CA LEU A 28 -13.40 -12.29 -2.48
C LEU A 28 -13.13 -11.82 -3.90
N ALA A 29 -11.97 -11.21 -4.17
CA ALA A 29 -11.58 -10.77 -5.51
C ALA A 29 -11.39 -11.95 -6.47
N GLU A 30 -10.84 -13.08 -6.01
CA GLU A 30 -10.76 -14.32 -6.80
C GLU A 30 -12.14 -14.81 -7.26
N THR A 31 -13.16 -14.68 -6.39
CA THR A 31 -14.52 -15.18 -6.67
C THR A 31 -15.36 -14.15 -7.44
N CYS A 32 -15.31 -12.89 -7.04
CA CYS A 32 -16.20 -11.84 -7.52
C CYS A 32 -15.55 -10.95 -8.59
N GLY A 33 -14.22 -10.88 -8.65
CA GLY A 33 -13.48 -10.07 -9.63
C GLY A 33 -13.55 -8.55 -9.38
N PRO A 34 -13.60 -7.74 -10.46
CA PRO A 34 -13.52 -6.28 -10.40
C PRO A 34 -14.46 -5.55 -9.42
N PRO A 35 -15.68 -6.03 -9.10
CA PRO A 35 -16.51 -5.41 -8.07
C PRO A 35 -15.83 -5.26 -6.70
N ILE A 36 -14.87 -6.13 -6.35
CA ILE A 36 -14.08 -6.00 -5.12
C ILE A 36 -13.05 -4.88 -5.27
N TRP A 37 -12.31 -4.86 -6.38
CA TRP A 37 -11.38 -3.77 -6.72
C TRP A 37 -12.08 -2.41 -6.67
N ASN A 38 -13.19 -2.25 -7.38
CA ASN A 38 -13.96 -1.00 -7.45
C ASN A 38 -14.44 -0.50 -6.08
N ALA A 39 -14.62 -1.39 -5.11
CA ALA A 39 -15.06 -1.03 -3.77
C ALA A 39 -13.92 -0.51 -2.87
N VAL A 40 -12.66 -0.80 -3.19
CA VAL A 40 -11.51 -0.55 -2.28
C VAL A 40 -10.34 0.18 -2.91
N ALA A 41 -10.17 0.14 -4.23
CA ALA A 41 -9.00 0.66 -4.95
C ALA A 41 -8.69 2.10 -4.56
N SER A 42 -9.62 3.03 -4.76
CA SER A 42 -9.39 4.45 -4.47
C SER A 42 -9.08 4.72 -2.99
N THR A 43 -9.63 3.91 -2.06
CA THR A 43 -9.33 4.04 -0.63
C THR A 43 -7.92 3.55 -0.32
N LEU A 44 -7.54 2.38 -0.83
CA LEU A 44 -6.23 1.79 -0.60
C LEU A 44 -5.11 2.60 -1.27
N LEU A 45 -5.33 3.05 -2.51
CA LEU A 45 -4.39 3.90 -3.25
C LEU A 45 -4.17 5.22 -2.52
N ARG A 46 -5.26 5.91 -2.12
CA ARG A 46 -5.14 7.14 -1.33
C ARG A 46 -4.40 6.91 -0.02
N ASN A 47 -4.71 5.85 0.73
CA ASN A 47 -4.00 5.54 1.96
C ASN A 47 -2.50 5.32 1.71
N CYS A 48 -2.14 4.62 0.63
CA CYS A 48 -0.74 4.41 0.30
C CYS A 48 -0.03 5.72 -0.07
N GLU A 49 -0.68 6.57 -0.86
CA GLU A 49 -0.14 7.88 -1.25
C GLU A 49 0.08 8.79 -0.05
N GLU A 50 -0.93 8.92 0.82
CA GLU A 50 -0.82 9.73 2.05
C GLU A 50 0.33 9.25 2.94
N ASN A 51 0.49 7.93 3.12
CA ASN A 51 1.59 7.37 3.93
C ASN A 51 2.97 7.60 3.27
N LEU A 52 3.04 7.53 1.93
CA LEU A 52 4.29 7.75 1.20
C LEU A 52 4.72 9.23 1.28
N GLU A 53 3.78 10.16 1.09
CA GLU A 53 4.02 11.60 1.20
C GLU A 53 4.42 12.01 2.63
N LEU A 54 3.76 11.45 3.65
CA LEU A 54 4.12 11.69 5.04
C LEU A 54 5.55 11.22 5.37
N ASP A 55 5.96 10.04 4.87
CA ASP A 55 7.34 9.55 5.00
C ASP A 55 8.34 10.47 4.30
N GLU A 56 8.06 10.85 3.05
CA GLU A 56 8.91 11.73 2.26
C GLU A 56 9.09 13.10 2.94
N ALA A 57 8.01 13.69 3.45
CA ALA A 57 8.02 14.96 4.16
C ALA A 57 8.78 14.86 5.49
N ALA A 58 8.58 13.80 6.27
CA ALA A 58 9.32 13.56 7.51
C ALA A 58 10.82 13.44 7.26
N ARG A 59 11.21 12.70 6.23
CA ARG A 59 12.62 12.51 5.84
C ARG A 59 13.25 13.78 5.29
N PHE A 60 12.50 14.58 4.54
CA PHE A 60 12.98 15.88 4.07
C PHE A 60 13.27 16.80 5.26
N LYS A 61 12.36 16.90 6.22
CA LYS A 61 12.56 17.68 7.45
C LYS A 61 13.79 17.23 8.23
N ALA A 62 14.01 15.92 8.36
CA ALA A 62 15.18 15.35 9.04
C ALA A 62 16.52 15.67 8.34
N LYS A 63 16.53 15.81 7.00
CA LYS A 63 17.74 16.18 6.24
C LYS A 63 18.09 17.66 6.35
N VAL A 64 17.09 18.53 6.51
CA VAL A 64 17.27 20.00 6.55
C VAL A 64 17.63 20.50 7.96
N SER A 65 17.32 19.72 9.00
CA SER A 65 17.64 20.09 10.38
C SER A 65 19.15 19.95 10.65
N ILE A 66 19.81 21.07 10.97
CA ILE A 66 21.22 21.11 11.37
C ILE A 66 21.32 20.54 12.80
N PRO A 67 22.20 19.55 13.05
CA PRO A 67 22.35 19.00 14.39
C PRO A 67 23.08 20.02 15.29
N THR A 68 22.34 20.73 16.13
CA THR A 68 22.93 21.53 17.22
C THR A 68 23.35 20.61 18.36
N GLU A 69 24.58 20.80 18.86
CA GLU A 69 25.14 20.07 20.01
C GLU A 69 24.24 20.23 21.24
N GLY A 70 23.41 19.21 21.51
CA GLY A 70 22.38 19.25 22.56
C GLY A 70 21.25 18.24 22.35
N ASN A 71 21.06 17.77 21.11
CA ASN A 71 19.94 16.91 20.72
C ASN A 71 20.25 15.39 20.65
N ALA A 72 21.23 14.89 21.41
CA ALA A 72 21.53 13.45 21.43
C ALA A 72 20.32 12.60 21.89
N GLN A 73 19.45 13.15 22.75
CA GLN A 73 18.19 12.50 23.16
C GLN A 73 17.03 12.70 22.16
N ALA A 74 17.08 13.73 21.31
CA ALA A 74 16.07 13.97 20.27
C ALA A 74 16.24 13.03 19.06
N LYS A 75 17.43 12.46 18.87
CA LYS A 75 17.73 11.53 17.77
C LYS A 75 16.98 10.20 17.91
N ASP A 76 16.73 9.76 19.15
CA ASP A 76 15.96 8.54 19.42
C ASP A 76 14.44 8.79 19.39
N MET A 77 14.00 10.03 19.60
CA MET A 77 12.58 10.42 19.62
C MET A 77 11.99 10.69 18.21
N VAL A 78 12.84 10.92 17.20
CA VAL A 78 12.43 11.12 15.80
C VAL A 78 12.22 9.80 15.05
N HIS A 79 12.63 8.67 15.64
CA HIS A 79 12.45 7.35 15.04
C HIS A 79 11.03 6.77 15.20
N ASP A 80 10.20 7.35 16.08
CA ASP A 80 8.86 6.84 16.39
C ASP A 80 7.70 7.54 15.67
N THR A 81 7.94 8.58 14.86
CA THR A 81 6.86 9.25 14.08
C THR A 81 6.48 8.48 12.80
N GLU A 82 5.84 7.33 12.99
CA GLU A 82 4.45 7.02 12.61
C GLU A 82 3.91 7.20 11.18
N GLY A 83 4.60 7.85 10.24
CA GLY A 83 3.98 8.26 8.96
C GLY A 83 3.69 7.15 7.93
N TRP A 84 4.32 5.98 8.07
CA TRP A 84 4.20 4.87 7.11
C TRP A 84 3.55 3.60 7.71
N LYS A 85 3.01 3.68 8.94
CA LYS A 85 2.39 2.54 9.65
C LYS A 85 1.13 2.09 8.90
N GLY A 86 1.32 1.15 7.98
CA GLY A 86 0.23 0.58 7.19
C GLY A 86 0.51 0.49 5.70
N LEU A 87 1.52 1.23 5.19
CA LEU A 87 1.87 1.26 3.76
C LEU A 87 2.15 -0.15 3.21
N GLU A 88 2.99 -0.92 3.90
CA GLU A 88 3.28 -2.32 3.54
C GLU A 88 2.00 -3.16 3.48
N THR A 89 1.17 -3.13 4.52
CA THR A 89 -0.06 -3.94 4.56
C THR A 89 -1.09 -3.51 3.52
N SER A 90 -1.18 -2.22 3.19
CA SER A 90 -2.05 -1.71 2.14
C SER A 90 -1.57 -2.15 0.77
N MET A 91 -0.26 -2.15 0.52
CA MET A 91 0.31 -2.69 -0.73
C MET A 91 0.11 -4.20 -0.84
N ILE A 92 0.30 -4.96 0.24
CA ILE A 92 -0.01 -6.40 0.25
C ILE A 92 -1.50 -6.66 -0.02
N ALA A 93 -2.40 -5.81 0.49
CA ALA A 93 -3.82 -5.93 0.19
C ALA A 93 -4.13 -5.65 -1.28
N LEU A 94 -3.56 -4.57 -1.85
CA LEU A 94 -3.68 -4.24 -3.27
C LEU A 94 -3.19 -5.40 -4.15
N ASP A 95 -2.01 -5.91 -3.86
CA ASP A 95 -1.41 -7.07 -4.51
C ASP A 95 -2.37 -8.28 -4.54
N ARG A 96 -2.87 -8.70 -3.37
CA ARG A 96 -3.84 -9.81 -3.26
C ARG A 96 -5.11 -9.59 -4.09
N ILE A 97 -5.63 -8.37 -4.11
CA ILE A 97 -6.84 -8.04 -4.86
C ILE A 97 -6.58 -8.05 -6.37
N VAL A 98 -5.44 -7.50 -6.81
CA VAL A 98 -5.01 -7.51 -8.23
C VAL A 98 -4.86 -8.93 -8.72
N ARG A 99 -4.16 -9.78 -7.97
CA ARG A 99 -4.05 -11.22 -8.27
C ARG A 99 -5.40 -11.91 -8.34
N GLY A 100 -6.30 -11.63 -7.39
CA GLY A 100 -7.64 -12.20 -7.38
C GLY A 100 -8.48 -11.79 -8.58
N CYS A 101 -8.38 -10.54 -9.03
CA CYS A 101 -9.11 -10.08 -10.19
C CYS A 101 -8.48 -10.55 -11.52
N GLY A 102 -7.14 -10.65 -11.57
CA GLY A 102 -6.36 -11.03 -12.73
C GLY A 102 -6.63 -10.13 -13.95
N GLN A 103 -6.66 -10.75 -15.15
CA GLN A 103 -6.86 -10.03 -16.42
C GLN A 103 -8.16 -9.22 -16.52
N LYS A 104 -9.13 -9.46 -15.62
CA LYS A 104 -10.40 -8.71 -15.60
C LYS A 104 -10.21 -7.24 -15.21
N LEU A 105 -9.03 -6.86 -14.69
CA LEU A 105 -8.69 -5.46 -14.42
C LEU A 105 -8.15 -4.72 -15.64
N VAL A 106 -7.77 -5.39 -16.73
CA VAL A 106 -7.20 -4.72 -17.91
C VAL A 106 -8.13 -3.60 -18.40
N GLY A 107 -7.60 -2.38 -18.48
CA GLY A 107 -8.34 -1.19 -18.88
C GLY A 107 -9.02 -0.43 -17.74
N ASP A 108 -8.88 -0.89 -16.49
CA ASP A 108 -9.34 -0.14 -15.32
C ASP A 108 -8.52 1.13 -15.10
N GLN A 109 -9.21 2.24 -14.83
CA GLN A 109 -8.62 3.58 -14.72
C GLN A 109 -7.66 3.75 -13.53
N GLU A 110 -7.80 2.94 -12.48
CA GLU A 110 -6.98 3.04 -11.27
C GLU A 110 -5.63 2.28 -11.41
N LEU A 111 -5.45 1.51 -12.49
CA LEU A 111 -4.21 0.75 -12.71
C LEU A 111 -3.00 1.64 -12.95
N ASP A 112 -3.15 2.75 -13.66
CA ASP A 112 -2.05 3.70 -13.86
C ASP A 112 -1.60 4.31 -12.52
N ALA A 113 -2.55 4.62 -11.63
CA ALA A 113 -2.25 5.10 -10.29
C ALA A 113 -1.53 4.02 -9.47
N LEU A 114 -1.99 2.77 -9.52
CA LEU A 114 -1.34 1.65 -8.86
C LEU A 114 0.10 1.44 -9.32
N ILE A 115 0.33 1.45 -10.64
CA ILE A 115 1.66 1.26 -11.23
C ILE A 115 2.60 2.39 -10.81
N ASN A 116 2.14 3.65 -10.90
CA ASN A 116 2.94 4.80 -10.51
C ASN A 116 3.29 4.78 -9.01
N LEU A 117 2.32 4.43 -8.15
CA LEU A 117 2.53 4.24 -6.72
C LEU A 117 3.59 3.17 -6.46
N ALA A 118 3.47 1.99 -7.09
CA ALA A 118 4.43 0.90 -6.93
C ALA A 118 5.85 1.30 -7.39
N LEU A 119 5.95 1.99 -8.52
CA LEU A 119 7.22 2.47 -9.07
C LEU A 119 7.88 3.55 -8.18
N ARG A 120 7.11 4.38 -7.48
CA ARG A 120 7.64 5.33 -6.49
C ARG A 120 8.09 4.60 -5.22
N ALA A 121 7.28 3.70 -4.70
CA ALA A 121 7.57 2.95 -3.47
C ALA A 121 8.81 2.03 -3.59
N ARG A 122 9.25 1.68 -4.81
CA ARG A 122 10.43 0.82 -5.04
C ARG A 122 11.74 1.36 -4.43
N THR A 123 11.86 2.68 -4.22
CA THR A 123 13.07 3.31 -3.65
C THR A 123 12.90 3.67 -2.17
N HIS A 124 11.81 3.23 -1.53
CA HIS A 124 11.52 3.51 -0.14
C HIS A 124 12.60 2.94 0.80
N PRO A 125 12.95 3.62 1.92
CA PRO A 125 14.00 3.16 2.84
C PRO A 125 13.66 1.84 3.53
N ASN A 126 12.38 1.60 3.84
CA ASN A 126 11.90 0.34 4.40
C ASN A 126 11.90 -0.78 3.34
N ARG A 127 12.60 -1.90 3.61
CA ARG A 127 12.70 -3.04 2.69
C ARG A 127 11.36 -3.71 2.40
N PHE A 128 10.48 -3.82 3.38
CA PHE A 128 9.21 -4.51 3.23
C PHE A 128 8.27 -3.73 2.31
N VAL A 129 8.32 -2.40 2.40
CA VAL A 129 7.62 -1.50 1.48
C VAL A 129 8.14 -1.72 0.05
N ARG A 130 9.46 -1.78 -0.17
CA ARG A 130 10.03 -2.07 -1.50
C ARG A 130 9.62 -3.44 -2.03
N GLU A 131 9.69 -4.47 -1.20
CA GLU A 131 9.32 -5.83 -1.61
C GLU A 131 7.83 -5.90 -1.99
N SER A 132 6.95 -5.37 -1.13
CA SER A 132 5.51 -5.33 -1.41
C SER A 132 5.17 -4.52 -2.65
N SER A 133 5.86 -3.40 -2.92
CA SER A 133 5.64 -2.61 -4.14
C SER A 133 6.08 -3.35 -5.39
N MET A 134 7.18 -4.10 -5.33
CA MET A 134 7.62 -4.91 -6.46
C MET A 134 6.67 -6.07 -6.74
N ASN A 135 6.10 -6.71 -5.70
CA ASN A 135 5.08 -7.73 -5.88
C ASN A 135 3.85 -7.16 -6.59
N VAL A 136 3.30 -6.02 -6.11
CA VAL A 136 2.18 -5.32 -6.77
C VAL A 136 2.49 -5.07 -8.25
N PHE A 137 3.67 -4.53 -8.55
CA PHE A 137 4.05 -4.22 -9.93
C PHE A 137 4.12 -5.48 -10.80
N THR A 138 4.80 -6.52 -10.32
CA THR A 138 4.92 -7.80 -11.03
C THR A 138 3.56 -8.45 -11.25
N ASP A 139 2.72 -8.54 -10.23
CA ASP A 139 1.40 -9.18 -10.32
C ASP A 139 0.43 -8.39 -11.22
N THR A 140 0.56 -7.06 -11.26
CA THR A 140 -0.17 -6.22 -12.23
C THR A 140 0.27 -6.53 -13.66
N LEU A 141 1.57 -6.68 -13.92
CA LEU A 141 2.08 -7.05 -15.24
C LEU A 141 1.68 -8.48 -15.64
N ASP A 142 1.69 -9.41 -14.70
CA ASP A 142 1.27 -10.80 -14.92
C ASP A 142 -0.23 -10.90 -15.23
N ALA A 143 -1.06 -10.03 -14.65
CA ALA A 143 -2.46 -9.92 -15.00
C ALA A 143 -2.65 -9.48 -16.47
N PHE A 144 -1.75 -8.63 -16.99
CA PHE A 144 -1.81 -8.15 -18.38
C PHE A 144 -1.22 -9.14 -19.38
N SER A 145 -0.14 -9.84 -19.03
CA SER A 145 0.52 -10.80 -19.93
C SER A 145 -0.36 -12.01 -20.28
N ARG A 146 -1.38 -12.30 -19.45
CA ARG A 146 -2.37 -13.36 -19.67
C ARG A 146 -3.59 -12.91 -20.47
N ALA A 147 -3.71 -11.61 -20.75
CA ALA A 147 -4.85 -11.03 -21.48
C ALA A 147 -4.68 -11.05 -23.00
N THR A 148 -3.48 -11.39 -23.50
CA THR A 148 -3.14 -11.57 -24.92
C THR A 148 -3.19 -13.03 -25.33
#